data_AF-A0A7X7D5A7-F1
#
_entry.id   AF-A0A7X7D5A7-F1
#
_cell.length_a   1.000
_cell.length_b   1.000
_cell.length_c   1.000
_cell.angle_alpha   90.00
_cell.angle_beta   90.00
_cell.angle_gamma   90.00
#
_symmetry.space_group_name_H-M   'P 1'
#
loop_
_entity.id
_entity.type
_entity.pdbx_description
1 polymer ?
#
loop_
_entity_poly.entity_id
_entity_poly.type
_entity_poly.pdbx_seq_one_letter_code
_entity_poly.pdbx_strand_id
1 'polypeptide(L)'
;MARTSTLGPALLTFALLLASGCSDDDGDGSAATTSAAPPPSSTTSASEPGGGGVDDDELDCIDASAVESLLGGPVDRDRGSGTHISAGIGTSGANYVSYRYDSCDYELEDGGQGDLSVLRVTSAEVGGEPFEGSVFERMRESARTNFVDEGFEPIGELEVEAFRDGHDVVFRSESAMVFVRVEVDDERSVDAATAVVGALASSPEPIPAEDPDCDALAALLPDSFGTATEVRVLGGATSIDDFQLQRSGCASFHADGYEVSISAADASQWDAWVDAMLGSSFTSLYADAEVAGHEAYDDGTELVVGDRANPLIIRARGDDLEPDLAGVRLRLAELFLET
;
A
#
# COMPACT_ATOMS: atom_id res chain seq x y z
N MET A 1 -39.40 24.09 45.96
CA MET A 1 -40.32 23.00 45.53
C MET A 1 -39.67 22.27 44.39
N ALA A 2 -39.61 20.93 44.41
CA ALA A 2 -39.02 20.15 43.33
C ALA A 2 -40.07 19.79 42.27
N ARG A 3 -39.65 19.72 41.01
CA ARG A 3 -40.35 18.97 39.94
C ARG A 3 -39.32 18.23 39.11
N THR A 4 -39.13 16.96 39.43
CA THR A 4 -38.44 15.98 38.58
C THR A 4 -39.36 15.59 37.42
N SER A 5 -38.84 15.65 36.19
CA SER A 5 -39.47 15.01 35.02
C SER A 5 -38.43 14.10 34.36
N THR A 6 -38.60 12.79 34.52
CA THR A 6 -37.82 11.76 33.81
C THR A 6 -38.53 11.37 32.52
N LEU A 7 -37.82 11.38 31.40
CA LEU A 7 -38.18 10.65 30.18
C LEU A 7 -36.97 9.82 29.74
N GLY A 8 -37.24 8.63 29.19
CA GLY A 8 -36.24 7.60 28.91
C GLY A 8 -35.58 7.73 27.52
N PRO A 9 -34.64 6.83 27.20
CA PRO A 9 -33.92 6.85 25.93
C PRO A 9 -34.82 6.46 24.76
N ALA A 10 -34.66 7.16 23.63
CA ALA A 10 -35.15 6.71 22.34
C ALA A 10 -34.06 5.90 21.64
N LEU A 11 -34.37 4.66 21.25
CA LEU A 11 -33.54 3.96 20.26
C LEU A 11 -33.72 4.66 18.91
N LEU A 12 -32.62 4.93 18.22
CA LEU A 12 -32.61 5.52 16.89
C LEU A 12 -32.06 4.49 15.90
N THR A 13 -32.95 3.63 15.42
CA THR A 13 -32.64 2.64 14.38
C THR A 13 -32.51 3.36 13.05
N PHE A 14 -31.29 3.57 12.56
CA PHE A 14 -31.06 3.97 11.18
C PHE A 14 -31.09 2.76 10.25
N ALA A 15 -31.75 2.91 9.10
CA ALA A 15 -31.93 1.85 8.12
C ALA A 15 -30.96 2.03 6.94
N LEU A 16 -30.35 0.93 6.48
CA LEU A 16 -29.69 0.91 5.17
C LEU A 16 -30.73 1.18 4.07
N LEU A 17 -30.48 2.19 3.25
CA LEU A 17 -31.18 2.42 1.99
C LEU A 17 -30.27 2.04 0.82
N LEU A 18 -30.30 0.76 0.46
CA LEU A 18 -29.73 0.28 -0.80
C LEU A 18 -30.73 0.53 -1.93
N ALA A 19 -30.37 1.41 -2.87
CA ALA A 19 -31.07 1.61 -4.13
C ALA A 19 -30.12 2.25 -5.17
N SER A 20 -30.11 1.91 -6.45
CA SER A 20 -30.45 0.67 -7.20
C SER A 20 -30.31 0.99 -8.70
N GLY A 21 -29.68 0.13 -9.49
CA GLY A 21 -29.46 0.38 -10.93
C GLY A 21 -28.65 -0.76 -11.59
N CYS A 22 -29.07 -2.02 -11.50
CA CYS A 22 -30.18 -2.63 -12.25
C CYS A 22 -29.88 -2.83 -13.75
N SER A 23 -29.62 -4.08 -14.12
CA SER A 23 -29.93 -4.68 -15.43
C SER A 23 -30.06 -6.20 -15.24
N ASP A 24 -31.30 -6.68 -15.21
CA ASP A 24 -31.76 -8.10 -15.18
C ASP A 24 -31.60 -8.76 -16.57
N ASP A 25 -32.01 -9.99 -16.96
CA ASP A 25 -32.94 -11.07 -16.52
C ASP A 25 -32.59 -12.32 -17.38
N ASP A 26 -32.61 -13.62 -17.02
CA ASP A 26 -32.65 -14.44 -15.78
C ASP A 26 -31.95 -15.81 -16.11
N GLY A 27 -31.68 -16.72 -15.16
CA GLY A 27 -30.95 -17.97 -15.46
C GLY A 27 -30.89 -19.16 -14.48
N ASP A 28 -31.75 -19.26 -13.45
CA ASP A 28 -32.07 -20.44 -12.58
C ASP A 28 -31.05 -21.60 -12.36
N GLY A 29 -30.79 -21.97 -11.08
CA GLY A 29 -29.99 -23.16 -10.76
C GLY A 29 -29.66 -23.40 -9.28
N SER A 30 -30.64 -23.81 -8.46
CA SER A 30 -30.40 -24.12 -7.04
C SER A 30 -29.58 -25.40 -6.77
N ALA A 31 -28.41 -25.26 -6.13
CA ALA A 31 -27.76 -26.36 -5.40
C ALA A 31 -26.91 -25.84 -4.23
N ALA A 32 -27.25 -26.22 -3.00
CA ALA A 32 -26.40 -25.97 -1.83
C ALA A 32 -25.40 -27.13 -1.65
N THR A 33 -24.11 -26.87 -1.91
CA THR A 33 -23.02 -27.82 -1.65
C THR A 33 -21.93 -27.18 -0.81
N THR A 34 -21.81 -27.62 0.44
CA THR A 34 -20.63 -27.38 1.28
C THR A 34 -19.41 -28.01 0.61
N SER A 35 -18.53 -27.20 0.02
CA SER A 35 -17.22 -27.67 -0.44
C SER A 35 -16.29 -27.76 0.78
N ALA A 36 -15.61 -28.89 0.94
CA ALA A 36 -14.69 -29.10 2.05
C ALA A 36 -13.34 -28.42 1.79
N ALA A 37 -12.64 -28.00 2.85
CA ALA A 37 -11.25 -27.62 2.75
C ALA A 37 -10.40 -28.79 2.21
N PRO A 38 -9.41 -28.55 1.34
CA PRO A 38 -8.48 -29.59 0.90
C PRO A 38 -7.67 -30.12 2.11
N PRO A 39 -7.36 -31.42 2.17
CA PRO A 39 -6.52 -31.97 3.23
C PRO A 39 -5.07 -31.50 3.08
N PRO A 40 -4.29 -31.44 4.17
CA PRO A 40 -2.86 -31.11 4.10
C PRO A 40 -2.09 -32.19 3.35
N SER A 41 -1.40 -31.80 2.28
CA SER A 41 -0.55 -32.68 1.46
C SER A 41 0.80 -32.93 2.13
N SER A 42 0.84 -33.85 3.09
CA SER A 42 2.10 -34.30 3.70
C SER A 42 2.87 -35.25 2.76
N THR A 43 3.75 -34.71 1.92
CA THR A 43 4.67 -35.51 1.08
C THR A 43 5.97 -35.82 1.81
N THR A 44 6.13 -37.07 2.24
CA THR A 44 7.37 -37.58 2.84
C THR A 44 8.51 -37.61 1.80
N SER A 45 9.69 -37.12 2.19
CA SER A 45 10.90 -37.11 1.36
C SER A 45 11.33 -38.51 0.92
N ALA A 46 11.85 -38.61 -0.31
CA ALA A 46 12.60 -39.76 -0.80
C ALA A 46 14.00 -39.29 -1.23
N SER A 47 15.03 -39.68 -0.46
CA SER A 47 16.43 -39.32 -0.74
C SER A 47 17.12 -40.42 -1.56
N GLU A 48 17.71 -40.06 -2.70
CA GLU A 48 18.77 -40.85 -3.34
C GLU A 48 20.07 -40.00 -3.42
N PRO A 49 21.26 -40.60 -3.21
CA PRO A 49 22.48 -39.82 -3.00
C PRO A 49 23.40 -39.71 -4.22
N GLY A 50 24.02 -38.54 -4.37
CA GLY A 50 25.38 -38.41 -4.92
C GLY A 50 25.49 -37.87 -6.34
N GLY A 51 25.77 -36.57 -6.45
CA GLY A 51 26.24 -35.91 -7.68
C GLY A 51 26.92 -34.60 -7.32
N GLY A 52 28.24 -34.63 -7.10
CA GLY A 52 28.99 -33.46 -6.64
C GLY A 52 29.23 -32.45 -7.76
N GLY A 53 28.29 -31.51 -7.93
CA GLY A 53 28.62 -30.13 -8.24
C GLY A 53 29.18 -29.43 -6.99
N VAL A 54 29.77 -28.25 -7.20
CA VAL A 54 29.73 -27.19 -6.19
C VAL A 54 28.83 -26.16 -6.85
N ASP A 55 27.60 -26.07 -6.35
CA ASP A 55 26.58 -25.19 -6.90
C ASP A 55 26.69 -23.85 -6.15
N ASP A 56 27.49 -22.92 -6.69
CA ASP A 56 27.79 -21.59 -6.11
C ASP A 56 26.56 -20.64 -6.05
N ASP A 57 25.35 -21.17 -6.24
CA ASP A 57 24.06 -20.46 -6.27
C ASP A 57 23.16 -20.73 -5.03
N GLU A 58 23.53 -21.67 -4.14
CA GLU A 58 22.77 -21.97 -2.91
C GLU A 58 22.85 -20.79 -1.92
N LEU A 59 21.71 -20.34 -1.35
CA LEU A 59 21.72 -19.25 -0.37
C LEU A 59 22.30 -19.70 0.99
N ASP A 60 23.57 -19.40 1.25
CA ASP A 60 24.22 -19.66 2.54
C ASP A 60 23.60 -18.81 3.66
N CYS A 61 22.97 -19.46 4.64
CA CYS A 61 22.28 -18.76 5.74
C CYS A 61 23.26 -18.25 6.80
N ILE A 62 23.20 -16.94 7.08
CA ILE A 62 23.89 -16.29 8.20
C ILE A 62 23.66 -17.05 9.52
N ASP A 63 24.72 -17.17 10.33
CA ASP A 63 24.67 -17.80 11.65
C ASP A 63 23.65 -17.11 12.56
N ALA A 64 22.81 -17.92 13.22
CA ALA A 64 21.71 -17.43 14.06
C ALA A 64 22.16 -16.33 15.04
N SER A 65 23.32 -16.49 15.69
CA SER A 65 23.84 -15.53 16.68
C SER A 65 24.19 -14.14 16.15
N ALA A 66 24.37 -13.97 14.84
CA ALA A 66 24.47 -12.66 14.22
C ALA A 66 23.08 -11.99 14.08
N VAL A 67 22.04 -12.77 13.81
CA VAL A 67 20.64 -12.33 13.77
C VAL A 67 20.06 -12.13 15.18
N GLU A 68 20.44 -12.96 16.16
CA GLU A 68 20.16 -12.71 17.59
C GLU A 68 20.71 -11.35 18.05
N SER A 69 21.90 -11.00 17.56
CA SER A 69 22.57 -9.73 17.85
C SER A 69 21.91 -8.53 17.14
N LEU A 70 21.08 -8.77 16.11
CA LEU A 70 20.29 -7.77 15.41
C LEU A 70 18.91 -7.58 16.05
N LEU A 71 18.20 -8.66 16.39
CA LEU A 71 16.85 -8.64 16.97
C LEU A 71 16.80 -8.52 18.50
N GLY A 72 17.94 -8.70 19.19
CA GLY A 72 18.03 -8.59 20.65
C GLY A 72 17.52 -9.82 21.43
N GLY A 73 17.19 -10.92 20.76
CA GLY A 73 16.69 -12.16 21.36
C GLY A 73 17.14 -13.42 20.60
N PRO A 74 16.98 -14.62 21.20
CA PRO A 74 17.25 -15.90 20.54
C PRO A 74 16.34 -16.11 19.31
N VAL A 75 16.87 -16.75 18.26
CA VAL A 75 16.11 -17.07 17.04
C VAL A 75 16.24 -18.54 16.67
N ASP A 76 15.10 -19.18 16.36
CA ASP A 76 15.09 -20.42 15.59
C ASP A 76 15.41 -20.07 14.12
N ARG A 77 16.21 -20.91 13.44
CA ARG A 77 16.63 -20.69 12.04
C ARG A 77 16.35 -21.93 11.19
N ASP A 78 15.39 -21.79 10.28
CA ASP A 78 15.08 -22.79 9.26
C ASP A 78 15.63 -22.39 7.88
N ARG A 79 15.70 -23.38 6.97
CA ARG A 79 16.10 -23.18 5.57
C ARG A 79 15.07 -23.80 4.65
N GLY A 80 14.55 -23.00 3.73
CA GLY A 80 13.50 -23.38 2.79
C GLY A 80 13.91 -23.24 1.33
N SER A 81 13.01 -23.68 0.46
CA SER A 81 12.97 -23.27 -0.94
C SER A 81 11.53 -23.34 -1.43
N GLY A 82 11.18 -22.53 -2.42
CA GLY A 82 9.77 -22.35 -2.78
C GLY A 82 9.52 -21.66 -4.10
N THR A 83 8.30 -21.15 -4.25
CA THR A 83 7.86 -20.36 -5.40
C THR A 83 6.91 -19.27 -4.91
N HIS A 84 7.07 -18.06 -5.41
CA HIS A 84 6.27 -16.89 -5.09
C HIS A 84 5.81 -16.21 -6.38
N ILE A 85 4.74 -15.42 -6.30
CA ILE A 85 4.22 -14.61 -7.40
C ILE A 85 4.11 -13.18 -6.90
N SER A 86 5.03 -12.30 -7.33
CA SER A 86 4.91 -10.87 -7.04
C SER A 86 3.81 -10.29 -7.92
N ALA A 87 2.70 -9.90 -7.30
CA ALA A 87 1.53 -9.38 -8.00
C ALA A 87 1.73 -7.90 -8.37
N GLY A 88 2.05 -7.64 -9.64
CA GLY A 88 1.81 -6.33 -10.24
C GLY A 88 0.31 -6.14 -10.46
N ILE A 89 -0.22 -4.99 -10.06
CA ILE A 89 -1.65 -4.69 -10.22
C ILE A 89 -1.95 -4.43 -11.69
N GLY A 90 -3.00 -5.08 -12.21
CA GLY A 90 -3.37 -5.02 -13.63
C GLY A 90 -3.94 -6.35 -14.12
N THR A 91 -5.20 -6.35 -14.54
CA THR A 91 -6.00 -7.55 -14.87
C THR A 91 -5.67 -8.20 -16.22
N SER A 92 -4.41 -8.09 -16.69
CA SER A 92 -3.90 -8.82 -17.85
C SER A 92 -2.57 -9.52 -17.53
N GLY A 93 -2.48 -10.81 -17.86
CA GLY A 93 -1.49 -11.75 -17.31
C GLY A 93 -0.03 -11.61 -17.78
N ALA A 94 0.43 -10.40 -18.08
CA ALA A 94 1.81 -10.09 -18.49
C ALA A 94 2.64 -9.37 -17.40
N ASN A 95 2.00 -8.91 -16.31
CA ASN A 95 2.62 -8.01 -15.33
C ASN A 95 3.06 -8.64 -14.00
N TYR A 96 2.71 -9.90 -13.71
CA TYR A 96 3.25 -10.61 -12.56
C TYR A 96 4.59 -11.29 -12.90
N VAL A 97 5.49 -11.36 -11.91
CA VAL A 97 6.68 -12.22 -11.96
C VAL A 97 6.43 -13.41 -11.03
N SER A 98 6.45 -14.61 -11.59
CA SER A 98 6.58 -15.84 -10.82
C SER A 98 8.06 -16.10 -10.61
N TYR A 99 8.50 -16.45 -9.41
CA TYR A 99 9.91 -16.78 -9.16
C TYR A 99 10.08 -17.92 -8.17
N ARG A 100 11.12 -18.72 -8.40
CA ARG A 100 11.63 -19.69 -7.41
C ARG A 100 12.71 -19.04 -6.58
N TYR A 101 12.86 -19.53 -5.36
CA TYR A 101 13.85 -19.04 -4.42
C TYR A 101 14.33 -20.15 -3.49
N ASP A 102 15.52 -19.96 -2.95
CA ASP A 102 15.96 -20.56 -1.68
C ASP A 102 15.79 -19.52 -0.57
N SER A 103 15.42 -19.95 0.64
CA SER A 103 15.18 -19.06 1.78
C SER A 103 15.94 -19.45 3.03
N CYS A 104 16.30 -18.43 3.81
CA CYS A 104 16.76 -18.52 5.19
C CYS A 104 15.75 -17.76 6.04
N ASP A 105 15.06 -18.49 6.92
CA ASP A 105 13.93 -17.98 7.68
C ASP A 105 14.28 -18.01 9.18
N TYR A 106 13.95 -16.93 9.89
CA TYR A 106 14.33 -16.70 11.28
C TYR A 106 13.10 -16.24 12.09
N GLU A 107 12.74 -16.99 13.12
CA GLU A 107 11.60 -16.71 14.03
C GLU A 107 12.14 -16.46 15.45
N LEU A 108 11.64 -15.44 16.15
CA LEU A 108 12.02 -15.15 17.55
C LEU A 108 11.48 -16.22 18.52
N GLU A 109 12.35 -16.84 19.33
CA GLU A 109 11.90 -17.81 20.33
C GLU A 109 11.05 -17.17 21.45
N ASP A 110 10.41 -18.01 22.27
CA ASP A 110 9.70 -17.65 23.51
C ASP A 110 8.56 -16.59 23.38
N GLY A 111 8.04 -16.41 22.16
CA GLY A 111 6.82 -15.65 21.89
C GLY A 111 7.02 -14.17 21.57
N GLY A 112 8.22 -13.79 21.10
CA GLY A 112 8.39 -12.53 20.36
C GLY A 112 7.56 -12.53 19.07
N GLN A 113 7.11 -11.36 18.64
CA GLN A 113 6.41 -11.19 17.36
C GLN A 113 7.43 -10.68 16.34
N GLY A 114 8.17 -11.59 15.70
CA GLY A 114 9.25 -11.24 14.78
C GLY A 114 9.59 -12.37 13.82
N ASP A 115 9.18 -12.21 12.56
CA ASP A 115 9.47 -13.13 11.45
C ASP A 115 10.38 -12.42 10.44
N LEU A 116 11.56 -12.97 10.16
CA LEU A 116 12.43 -12.52 9.06
C LEU A 116 12.60 -13.62 8.01
N SER A 117 12.45 -13.27 6.74
CA SER A 117 12.78 -14.15 5.61
C SER A 117 13.79 -13.48 4.69
N VAL A 118 14.87 -14.17 4.38
CA VAL A 118 15.82 -13.77 3.33
C VAL A 118 15.73 -14.77 2.20
N LEU A 119 15.42 -14.30 1.00
CA LEU A 119 15.15 -15.12 -0.18
C LEU A 119 16.10 -14.75 -1.32
N ARG A 120 16.81 -15.73 -1.85
CA ARG A 120 17.59 -15.58 -3.09
C ARG A 120 16.74 -16.06 -4.25
N VAL A 121 16.44 -15.21 -5.22
CA VAL A 121 15.76 -15.66 -6.44
C VAL A 121 16.68 -16.62 -7.21
N THR A 122 16.20 -17.80 -7.58
CA THR A 122 16.97 -18.82 -8.32
C THR A 122 16.48 -19.04 -9.75
N SER A 123 15.24 -18.65 -10.06
CA SER A 123 14.71 -18.56 -11.43
C SER A 123 13.45 -17.70 -11.49
N ALA A 124 13.19 -17.02 -12.61
CA ALA A 124 11.97 -16.23 -12.82
C ALA A 124 11.22 -16.65 -14.10
N GLU A 125 9.90 -16.49 -14.07
CA GLU A 125 8.94 -16.80 -15.13
C GLU A 125 7.95 -15.62 -15.26
N VAL A 126 7.65 -15.17 -16.48
CA VAL A 126 6.68 -14.10 -16.76
C VAL A 126 5.64 -14.63 -17.74
N GLY A 127 4.36 -14.54 -17.38
CA GLY A 127 3.26 -15.12 -18.16
C GLY A 127 3.30 -16.66 -18.29
N GLY A 128 4.17 -17.35 -17.52
CA GLY A 128 4.39 -18.79 -17.57
C GLY A 128 5.56 -19.24 -18.45
N GLU A 129 6.31 -18.32 -19.07
CA GLU A 129 7.55 -18.61 -19.81
C GLU A 129 8.78 -18.13 -19.01
N PRO A 130 9.95 -18.80 -19.10
CA PRO A 130 11.18 -18.37 -18.42
C PRO A 130 11.63 -16.95 -18.81
N PHE A 131 12.06 -16.17 -17.83
CA PHE A 131 12.47 -14.78 -18.02
C PHE A 131 14.00 -14.62 -18.06
N GLU A 132 14.53 -14.20 -19.21
CA GLU A 132 15.98 -14.00 -19.45
C GLU A 132 16.45 -12.55 -19.18
N GLY A 133 15.62 -11.71 -18.57
CA GLY A 133 15.92 -10.30 -18.25
C GLY A 133 16.41 -10.08 -16.81
N SER A 134 16.68 -8.82 -16.45
CA SER A 134 16.97 -8.45 -15.05
C SER A 134 15.70 -8.59 -14.20
N VAL A 135 15.67 -9.60 -13.33
CA VAL A 135 14.53 -9.82 -12.42
C VAL A 135 14.35 -8.62 -11.48
N PHE A 136 15.46 -8.06 -10.99
CA PHE A 136 15.48 -6.85 -10.16
C PHE A 136 14.74 -5.69 -10.82
N GLU A 137 15.10 -5.34 -12.07
CA GLU A 137 14.45 -4.22 -12.79
C GLU A 137 12.95 -4.48 -13.00
N ARG A 138 12.53 -5.72 -13.27
CA ARG A 138 11.12 -6.04 -13.50
C ARG A 138 10.29 -6.01 -12.20
N MET A 139 10.88 -6.43 -11.07
CA MET A 139 10.25 -6.30 -9.75
C MET A 139 10.15 -4.82 -9.35
N ARG A 140 11.23 -4.05 -9.54
CA ARG A 140 11.29 -2.59 -9.31
C ARG A 140 10.30 -1.81 -10.15
N GLU A 141 10.18 -2.14 -11.43
CA GLU A 141 9.17 -1.56 -12.35
C GLU A 141 7.75 -1.81 -11.81
N SER A 142 7.46 -3.06 -11.39
CA SER A 142 6.16 -3.41 -10.81
C SER A 142 5.87 -2.68 -9.49
N ALA A 143 6.85 -2.59 -8.58
CA ALA A 143 6.72 -1.87 -7.31
C ALA A 143 6.48 -0.38 -7.55
N ARG A 144 7.21 0.23 -8.50
CA ARG A 144 6.99 1.62 -8.93
C ARG A 144 5.64 1.84 -9.59
N THR A 145 5.08 0.87 -10.32
CA THR A 145 3.71 0.97 -10.86
C THR A 145 2.67 0.90 -9.75
N ASN A 146 2.74 -0.09 -8.86
CA ASN A 146 1.83 -0.20 -7.72
C ASN A 146 1.87 1.09 -6.86
N PHE A 147 3.07 1.62 -6.59
CA PHE A 147 3.26 2.91 -5.89
C PHE A 147 2.80 4.13 -6.71
N VAL A 148 2.72 4.06 -8.04
CA VAL A 148 2.12 5.16 -8.81
C VAL A 148 0.60 5.19 -8.66
N ASP A 149 -0.04 4.03 -8.55
CA ASP A 149 -1.50 3.92 -8.48
C ASP A 149 -2.07 3.96 -7.05
N GLU A 150 -1.35 3.39 -6.08
CA GLU A 150 -1.81 3.15 -4.70
C GLU A 150 -0.75 3.59 -3.65
N GLY A 151 0.22 4.43 -4.05
CA GLY A 151 1.34 4.85 -3.20
C GLY A 151 1.04 5.98 -2.22
N PHE A 152 1.63 5.90 -1.03
CA PHE A 152 1.53 6.95 0.00
C PHE A 152 2.90 7.58 0.31
N GLU A 153 3.04 8.89 0.10
CA GLU A 153 4.30 9.62 0.32
C GLU A 153 4.08 11.09 0.74
N PRO A 154 4.94 11.68 1.61
CA PRO A 154 4.83 13.07 2.03
C PRO A 154 5.34 14.05 0.95
N ILE A 155 4.56 15.08 0.65
CA ILE A 155 4.87 16.07 -0.40
C ILE A 155 5.63 17.26 0.21
N GLY A 156 6.96 17.15 0.25
CA GLY A 156 7.85 18.11 0.89
C GLY A 156 8.06 19.46 0.17
N GLU A 157 7.38 19.74 -0.94
CA GLU A 157 7.50 21.01 -1.68
C GLU A 157 6.41 22.05 -1.34
N LEU A 158 5.38 21.65 -0.59
CA LEU A 158 4.28 22.52 -0.16
C LEU A 158 4.59 23.19 1.19
N GLU A 159 4.01 24.38 1.44
CA GLU A 159 4.11 25.07 2.75
C GLU A 159 3.14 24.50 3.82
N VAL A 160 2.45 23.41 3.51
CA VAL A 160 1.49 22.71 4.38
C VAL A 160 1.85 21.23 4.54
N GLU A 161 1.41 20.61 5.63
CA GLU A 161 1.51 19.16 5.83
C GLU A 161 0.62 18.45 4.78
N ALA A 162 1.23 17.69 3.87
CA ALA A 162 0.55 17.09 2.73
C ALA A 162 1.15 15.72 2.36
N PHE A 163 0.29 14.84 1.87
CA PHE A 163 0.62 13.52 1.36
C PHE A 163 0.00 13.31 -0.03
N ARG A 164 0.65 12.48 -0.83
CA ARG A 164 0.05 11.80 -1.97
C ARG A 164 -0.69 10.55 -1.46
N ASP A 165 -1.85 10.27 -2.04
CA ASP A 165 -2.70 9.11 -1.78
C ASP A 165 -3.06 8.47 -3.14
N GLY A 166 -2.12 7.68 -3.67
CA GLY A 166 -2.14 7.12 -5.02
C GLY A 166 -2.08 8.21 -6.11
N HIS A 167 -3.25 8.66 -6.53
CA HIS A 167 -3.45 9.73 -7.50
C HIS A 167 -4.12 10.99 -6.91
N ASP A 168 -4.51 10.95 -5.64
CA ASP A 168 -5.06 12.08 -4.91
C ASP A 168 -3.93 12.80 -4.17
N VAL A 169 -4.14 14.09 -3.86
CA VAL A 169 -3.28 14.85 -2.94
C VAL A 169 -4.12 15.29 -1.75
N VAL A 170 -3.63 15.00 -0.55
CA VAL A 170 -4.34 15.22 0.71
C VAL A 170 -3.50 16.16 1.59
N PHE A 171 -4.10 17.23 2.11
CA PHE A 171 -3.39 18.20 2.94
C PHE A 171 -4.15 18.62 4.19
N ARG A 172 -3.39 19.03 5.22
CA ARG A 172 -3.91 19.48 6.51
C ARG A 172 -4.09 21.00 6.51
N SER A 173 -5.32 21.45 6.70
CA SER A 173 -5.63 22.84 7.06
C SER A 173 -5.95 22.96 8.56
N GLU A 174 -6.13 24.19 9.08
CA GLU A 174 -6.47 24.39 10.50
C GLU A 174 -7.80 23.72 10.93
N SER A 175 -8.74 23.55 10.00
CA SER A 175 -10.11 23.05 10.26
C SER A 175 -10.43 21.72 9.59
N ALA A 176 -9.80 21.41 8.45
CA ALA A 176 -10.11 20.23 7.66
C ALA A 176 -8.87 19.50 7.12
N MET A 177 -8.95 18.18 7.06
CA MET A 177 -8.15 17.35 6.16
C MET A 177 -8.84 17.38 4.78
N VAL A 178 -8.12 17.80 3.74
CA VAL A 178 -8.69 18.09 2.42
C VAL A 178 -8.02 17.22 1.35
N PHE A 179 -8.82 16.38 0.71
CA PHE A 179 -8.47 15.50 -0.40
C PHE A 179 -8.79 16.20 -1.72
N VAL A 180 -7.83 16.19 -2.64
CA VAL A 180 -7.93 16.78 -3.97
C VAL A 180 -7.57 15.74 -5.03
N ARG A 181 -8.50 15.47 -5.94
CA ARG A 181 -8.25 14.73 -7.18
C ARG A 181 -8.46 15.65 -8.37
N VAL A 182 -7.58 15.53 -9.37
CA VAL A 182 -7.76 16.15 -10.67
C VAL A 182 -7.64 15.08 -11.76
N GLU A 183 -8.62 15.03 -12.65
CA GLU A 183 -8.64 14.23 -13.86
C GLU A 183 -8.69 15.18 -15.08
N VAL A 184 -7.94 14.88 -16.13
CA VAL A 184 -7.83 15.68 -17.37
C VAL A 184 -7.71 14.74 -18.56
N ASP A 185 -8.56 14.95 -19.58
CA ASP A 185 -8.67 14.05 -20.75
C ASP A 185 -8.82 12.54 -20.37
N ASP A 186 -9.63 12.27 -19.32
CA ASP A 186 -9.84 10.96 -18.68
C ASP A 186 -8.62 10.34 -17.94
N GLU A 187 -7.49 11.07 -17.80
CA GLU A 187 -6.30 10.64 -17.05
C GLU A 187 -6.12 11.41 -15.72
N ARG A 188 -5.69 10.75 -14.64
CA ARG A 188 -5.42 11.40 -13.34
C ARG A 188 -4.10 12.17 -13.34
N SER A 189 -4.06 13.30 -12.63
CA SER A 189 -2.88 14.17 -12.57
C SER A 189 -2.58 14.65 -11.13
N VAL A 190 -1.57 14.04 -10.52
CA VAL A 190 -1.01 14.45 -9.22
C VAL A 190 -0.45 15.87 -9.31
N ASP A 191 0.31 16.22 -10.36
CA ASP A 191 0.82 17.58 -10.59
C ASP A 191 -0.28 18.65 -10.55
N ALA A 192 -1.43 18.38 -11.20
CA ALA A 192 -2.56 19.29 -11.22
C ALA A 192 -3.28 19.35 -9.86
N ALA A 193 -3.37 18.23 -9.13
CA ALA A 193 -3.88 18.20 -7.76
C ALA A 193 -2.97 18.99 -6.79
N THR A 194 -1.64 18.84 -6.88
CA THR A 194 -0.66 19.64 -6.12
C THR A 194 -0.80 21.14 -6.42
N ALA A 195 -1.02 21.51 -7.69
CA ALA A 195 -1.27 22.91 -8.07
C ALA A 195 -2.57 23.47 -7.46
N VAL A 196 -3.64 22.67 -7.40
CA VAL A 196 -4.88 23.03 -6.70
C VAL A 196 -4.64 23.16 -5.19
N VAL A 197 -3.91 22.23 -4.57
CA VAL A 197 -3.56 22.31 -3.14
C VAL A 197 -2.76 23.56 -2.82
N GLY A 198 -1.78 23.95 -3.66
CA GLY A 198 -1.06 25.21 -3.51
C GLY A 198 -1.97 26.46 -3.55
N ALA A 199 -3.00 26.45 -4.40
CA ALA A 199 -3.99 27.52 -4.46
C ALA A 199 -4.93 27.52 -3.22
N LEU A 200 -5.42 26.35 -2.81
CA LEU A 200 -6.30 26.18 -1.65
C LEU A 200 -5.61 26.51 -0.33
N ALA A 201 -4.36 26.06 -0.14
CA ALA A 201 -3.55 26.38 1.04
C ALA A 201 -3.18 27.87 1.12
N SER A 202 -3.16 28.57 -0.01
CA SER A 202 -2.97 30.03 -0.07
C SER A 202 -4.26 30.83 0.18
N SER A 203 -5.42 30.17 0.36
CA SER A 203 -6.70 30.82 0.60
C SER A 203 -6.75 31.52 1.97
N PRO A 204 -7.27 32.77 2.06
CA PRO A 204 -7.55 33.41 3.35
C PRO A 204 -8.83 32.91 4.01
N GLU A 205 -9.65 32.11 3.33
CA GLU A 205 -10.90 31.54 3.85
C GLU A 205 -10.73 30.03 4.12
N PRO A 206 -11.02 29.55 5.34
CA PRO A 206 -10.79 28.16 5.74
C PRO A 206 -11.79 27.21 5.07
N ILE A 207 -11.31 26.05 4.65
CA ILE A 207 -12.14 25.00 4.07
C ILE A 207 -12.89 24.28 5.20
N PRO A 208 -14.24 24.23 5.17
CA PRO A 208 -15.01 23.51 6.17
C PRO A 208 -15.04 22.00 5.87
N ALA A 209 -15.08 21.19 6.94
CA ALA A 209 -15.20 19.73 6.83
C ALA A 209 -16.62 19.25 6.45
N GLU A 210 -17.64 20.11 6.64
CA GLU A 210 -19.06 19.86 6.34
C GLU A 210 -19.61 20.99 5.46
N ASP A 211 -20.55 20.66 4.56
CA ASP A 211 -21.25 21.60 3.66
C ASP A 211 -20.35 22.71 3.01
N PRO A 212 -19.28 22.36 2.28
CA PRO A 212 -18.43 23.35 1.60
C PRO A 212 -19.17 24.12 0.49
N ASP A 213 -18.85 25.41 0.36
CA ASP A 213 -19.36 26.25 -0.73
C ASP A 213 -18.62 25.92 -2.04
N CYS A 214 -19.28 25.14 -2.89
CA CYS A 214 -18.69 24.64 -4.12
C CYS A 214 -18.48 25.72 -5.20
N ASP A 215 -19.26 26.80 -5.20
CA ASP A 215 -19.04 27.93 -6.11
C ASP A 215 -17.81 28.74 -5.66
N ALA A 216 -17.60 28.89 -4.35
CA ALA A 216 -16.40 29.50 -3.80
C ALA A 216 -15.14 28.65 -4.03
N LEU A 217 -15.20 27.33 -3.79
CA LEU A 217 -14.07 26.42 -4.06
C LEU A 217 -13.71 26.39 -5.55
N ALA A 218 -14.69 26.32 -6.45
CA ALA A 218 -14.44 26.35 -7.89
C ALA A 218 -13.81 27.66 -8.37
N ALA A 219 -14.02 28.77 -7.64
CA ALA A 219 -13.41 30.08 -7.92
C ALA A 219 -11.97 30.25 -7.35
N LEU A 220 -11.48 29.30 -6.55
CA LEU A 220 -10.09 29.24 -6.07
C LEU A 220 -9.17 28.38 -6.95
N LEU A 221 -9.72 27.69 -7.95
CA LEU A 221 -8.97 26.80 -8.84
C LEU A 221 -8.06 27.57 -9.81
N PRO A 222 -6.96 26.95 -10.29
CA PRO A 222 -6.03 27.60 -11.22
C PRO A 222 -6.71 28.13 -12.50
N ASP A 223 -6.40 29.37 -12.89
CA ASP A 223 -6.87 30.02 -14.14
C ASP A 223 -6.68 29.13 -15.38
N SER A 224 -5.66 28.26 -15.36
CA SER A 224 -5.30 27.32 -16.43
C SER A 224 -6.29 26.17 -16.65
N PHE A 225 -7.23 25.94 -15.74
CA PHE A 225 -8.31 24.96 -15.96
C PHE A 225 -9.50 25.57 -16.72
N GLY A 226 -9.55 26.91 -16.81
CA GLY A 226 -10.66 27.61 -17.44
C GLY A 226 -11.93 27.66 -16.60
N THR A 227 -13.00 28.21 -17.17
CA THR A 227 -14.26 28.45 -16.45
C THR A 227 -14.95 27.14 -16.10
N ALA A 228 -15.37 26.97 -14.84
CA ALA A 228 -16.26 25.88 -14.43
C ALA A 228 -17.60 25.96 -15.19
N THR A 229 -18.01 24.84 -15.76
CA THR A 229 -19.21 24.68 -16.60
C THR A 229 -20.35 23.95 -15.87
N GLU A 230 -19.99 23.07 -14.95
CA GLU A 230 -20.90 22.41 -14.00
C GLU A 230 -20.19 22.26 -12.64
N VAL A 231 -20.96 22.38 -11.56
CA VAL A 231 -20.51 22.17 -10.18
C VAL A 231 -21.52 21.27 -9.48
N ARG A 232 -21.04 20.28 -8.71
CA ARG A 232 -21.86 19.30 -7.97
C ARG A 232 -21.37 19.16 -6.55
N VAL A 233 -22.28 18.94 -5.59
CA VAL A 233 -21.91 18.53 -4.22
C VAL A 233 -21.54 17.05 -4.22
N LEU A 234 -20.46 16.71 -3.53
CA LEU A 234 -20.01 15.35 -3.24
C LEU A 234 -20.26 15.02 -1.76
N GLY A 235 -20.46 13.73 -1.48
CA GLY A 235 -20.47 13.19 -0.14
C GLY A 235 -20.20 11.69 -0.17
N GLY A 236 -19.51 11.16 0.84
CA GLY A 236 -19.22 9.73 0.92
C GLY A 236 -18.44 9.36 2.17
N ALA A 237 -17.98 8.12 2.21
CA ALA A 237 -17.00 7.65 3.18
C ALA A 237 -15.88 6.92 2.43
N THR A 238 -14.67 6.97 2.98
CA THR A 238 -13.60 6.02 2.67
C THR A 238 -13.32 5.15 3.90
N SER A 239 -12.77 3.96 3.68
CA SER A 239 -12.43 3.00 4.72
C SER A 239 -11.08 2.36 4.43
N ILE A 240 -10.19 2.40 5.42
CA ILE A 240 -8.83 1.87 5.37
C ILE A 240 -8.73 0.89 6.54
N ASP A 241 -8.76 -0.41 6.24
CA ASP A 241 -8.99 -1.48 7.22
C ASP A 241 -10.18 -1.16 8.17
N ASP A 242 -9.96 -1.05 9.48
CA ASP A 242 -11.01 -0.71 10.47
C ASP A 242 -11.28 0.82 10.59
N PHE A 243 -10.45 1.68 10.00
CA PHE A 243 -10.63 3.13 10.02
C PHE A 243 -11.69 3.57 9.00
N GLN A 244 -12.61 4.46 9.41
CA GLN A 244 -13.65 5.01 8.54
C GLN A 244 -13.70 6.53 8.60
N LEU A 245 -13.63 7.17 7.44
CA LEU A 245 -13.59 8.61 7.30
C LEU A 245 -14.74 9.10 6.42
N GLN A 246 -15.66 9.88 6.99
CA GLN A 246 -16.71 10.56 6.21
C GLN A 246 -16.14 11.83 5.59
N ARG A 247 -16.53 12.11 4.34
CA ARG A 247 -16.06 13.25 3.54
C ARG A 247 -17.24 13.98 2.89
N SER A 248 -17.24 15.30 2.97
CA SER A 248 -18.16 16.20 2.25
C SER A 248 -17.37 17.05 1.26
N GLY A 249 -17.91 17.35 0.07
CA GLY A 249 -17.08 17.94 -0.97
C GLY A 249 -17.83 18.51 -2.17
N CYS A 250 -17.06 18.76 -3.23
CA CYS A 250 -17.47 19.41 -4.45
C CYS A 250 -16.72 18.81 -5.65
N ALA A 251 -17.43 18.57 -6.75
CA ALA A 251 -16.84 18.31 -8.06
C ALA A 251 -17.13 19.48 -9.00
N SER A 252 -16.13 19.95 -9.74
CA SER A 252 -16.28 20.97 -10.79
C SER A 252 -15.72 20.48 -12.12
N PHE A 253 -16.47 20.74 -13.20
CA PHE A 253 -16.18 20.31 -14.57
C PHE A 253 -15.86 21.54 -15.40
N HIS A 254 -14.68 21.61 -16.00
CA HIS A 254 -14.17 22.83 -16.64
C HIS A 254 -14.14 22.75 -18.17
N ALA A 255 -14.19 23.93 -18.80
CA ALA A 255 -14.26 24.05 -20.26
C ALA A 255 -13.02 23.49 -21.00
N ASP A 256 -11.86 23.47 -20.34
CA ASP A 256 -10.58 23.02 -20.91
C ASP A 256 -10.22 21.57 -20.55
N GLY A 257 -11.21 20.75 -20.16
CA GLY A 257 -11.06 19.29 -20.03
C GLY A 257 -10.79 18.73 -18.63
N TYR A 258 -10.69 19.60 -17.61
CA TYR A 258 -10.46 19.20 -16.21
C TYR A 258 -11.75 18.84 -15.46
N GLU A 259 -11.75 17.70 -14.78
CA GLU A 259 -12.63 17.41 -13.64
C GLU A 259 -11.82 17.53 -12.34
N VAL A 260 -12.31 18.34 -11.40
CA VAL A 260 -11.66 18.56 -10.10
C VAL A 260 -12.62 18.13 -8.99
N SER A 261 -12.18 17.20 -8.14
CA SER A 261 -12.90 16.77 -6.95
C SER A 261 -12.15 17.21 -5.69
N ILE A 262 -12.73 18.12 -4.92
CA ILE A 262 -12.26 18.52 -3.59
C ILE A 262 -13.20 17.93 -2.56
N SER A 263 -12.69 17.20 -1.57
CA SER A 263 -13.51 16.75 -0.43
C SER A 263 -12.77 16.91 0.89
N ALA A 264 -13.50 17.20 1.95
CA ALA A 264 -12.98 17.56 3.26
C ALA A 264 -13.53 16.64 4.35
N ALA A 265 -12.73 16.46 5.40
CA ALA A 265 -13.06 15.78 6.65
C ALA A 265 -12.45 16.54 7.84
N ASP A 266 -12.84 16.21 9.07
CA ASP A 266 -12.37 16.90 10.28
C ASP A 266 -10.85 16.70 10.49
N ALA A 267 -10.10 17.80 10.68
CA ALA A 267 -8.63 17.77 10.83
C ALA A 267 -8.14 17.02 12.08
N SER A 268 -9.00 16.73 13.06
CA SER A 268 -8.67 15.86 14.21
C SER A 268 -8.48 14.40 13.82
N GLN A 269 -8.93 13.99 12.63
CA GLN A 269 -8.75 12.62 12.11
C GLN A 269 -7.43 12.44 11.35
N TRP A 270 -6.66 13.51 11.11
CA TRP A 270 -5.44 13.47 10.30
C TRP A 270 -4.41 12.47 10.81
N ASP A 271 -4.00 12.59 12.07
CA ASP A 271 -2.90 11.77 12.61
C ASP A 271 -3.27 10.27 12.57
N ALA A 272 -4.51 9.94 12.92
CA ALA A 272 -5.05 8.57 12.86
C ALA A 272 -5.29 8.05 11.43
N TRP A 273 -5.53 8.93 10.45
CA TRP A 273 -5.59 8.56 9.04
C TRP A 273 -4.21 8.27 8.46
N VAL A 274 -3.20 9.09 8.80
CA VAL A 274 -1.80 8.85 8.41
C VAL A 274 -1.29 7.54 9.01
N ASP A 275 -1.54 7.29 10.30
CA ASP A 275 -1.22 6.02 10.96
C ASP A 275 -1.90 4.82 10.26
N ALA A 276 -3.19 4.96 9.88
CA ALA A 276 -3.94 3.92 9.18
C ALA A 276 -3.42 3.67 7.75
N MET A 277 -3.01 4.72 7.02
CA MET A 277 -2.38 4.57 5.68
C MET A 277 -1.00 3.89 5.77
N LEU A 278 -0.17 4.27 6.75
CA LEU A 278 1.16 3.68 6.92
C LEU A 278 1.13 2.22 7.42
N GLY A 279 0.08 1.81 8.12
CA GLY A 279 -0.15 0.41 8.53
C GLY A 279 -1.02 -0.41 7.57
N SER A 280 -1.52 0.16 6.48
CA SER A 280 -2.56 -0.43 5.64
C SER A 280 -2.03 -1.49 4.67
N SER A 281 -2.72 -2.62 4.60
CA SER A 281 -2.41 -3.69 3.63
C SER A 281 -2.81 -3.38 2.18
N PHE A 282 -3.44 -2.23 1.94
CA PHE A 282 -3.87 -1.70 0.65
C PHE A 282 -3.04 -0.49 0.18
N THR A 283 -2.00 -0.13 0.93
CA THR A 283 -1.19 1.06 0.67
C THR A 283 0.21 0.65 0.23
N SER A 284 0.62 1.08 -0.97
CA SER A 284 1.98 0.86 -1.44
C SER A 284 2.94 1.90 -0.84
N LEU A 285 4.14 1.48 -0.47
CA LEU A 285 5.25 2.38 -0.18
C LEU A 285 6.37 2.14 -1.22
N TYR A 286 7.29 3.08 -1.37
CA TYR A 286 8.45 2.89 -2.23
C TYR A 286 9.59 3.83 -1.84
N ALA A 287 10.81 3.29 -1.67
CA ALA A 287 12.04 4.05 -1.52
C ALA A 287 13.17 3.43 -2.34
N ASP A 288 13.79 4.19 -3.26
CA ASP A 288 15.05 3.82 -3.90
C ASP A 288 16.20 3.88 -2.87
N ALA A 289 17.07 2.86 -2.84
CA ALA A 289 18.12 2.68 -1.83
C ALA A 289 19.44 2.14 -2.42
N GLU A 290 20.51 2.16 -1.60
CA GLU A 290 21.79 1.50 -1.90
C GLU A 290 22.23 0.70 -0.68
N VAL A 291 22.54 -0.60 -0.85
CA VAL A 291 22.99 -1.50 0.21
C VAL A 291 24.32 -2.11 -0.19
N ALA A 292 25.37 -1.95 0.61
CA ALA A 292 26.73 -2.44 0.33
C ALA A 292 27.31 -2.06 -1.06
N GLY A 293 26.82 -0.99 -1.70
CA GLY A 293 27.19 -0.60 -3.07
C GLY A 293 26.40 -1.30 -4.18
N HIS A 294 25.32 -2.01 -3.84
CA HIS A 294 24.32 -2.55 -4.75
C HIS A 294 23.08 -1.66 -4.75
N GLU A 295 22.46 -1.48 -5.91
CA GLU A 295 21.18 -0.77 -6.04
C GLU A 295 20.06 -1.61 -5.39
N ALA A 296 19.15 -0.95 -4.67
CA ALA A 296 18.05 -1.60 -3.97
C ALA A 296 16.78 -0.73 -4.02
N TYR A 297 15.66 -1.30 -3.62
CA TYR A 297 14.48 -0.54 -3.24
C TYR A 297 13.72 -1.26 -2.11
N ASP A 298 13.02 -0.50 -1.28
CA ASP A 298 12.13 -1.00 -0.24
C ASP A 298 10.69 -0.59 -0.57
N ASP A 299 9.74 -1.55 -0.61
CA ASP A 299 8.32 -1.30 -0.91
C ASP A 299 7.42 -1.19 0.33
N GLY A 300 8.03 -1.08 1.52
CA GLY A 300 7.37 -1.11 2.82
C GLY A 300 7.28 -2.52 3.40
N THR A 301 7.14 -3.56 2.56
CA THR A 301 7.08 -4.97 2.97
C THR A 301 8.39 -5.69 2.72
N GLU A 302 8.97 -5.49 1.53
CA GLU A 302 10.16 -6.17 1.01
C GLU A 302 11.25 -5.15 0.66
N LEU A 303 12.47 -5.42 1.12
CA LEU A 303 13.68 -4.78 0.61
C LEU A 303 14.25 -5.72 -0.44
N VAL A 304 14.36 -5.23 -1.68
CA VAL A 304 14.89 -6.01 -2.81
C VAL A 304 16.21 -5.39 -3.25
N VAL A 305 17.28 -6.18 -3.25
CA VAL A 305 18.64 -5.75 -3.60
C VAL A 305 19.09 -6.39 -4.91
N GLY A 306 19.56 -5.56 -5.84
CA GLY A 306 20.06 -5.97 -7.15
C GLY A 306 21.46 -6.59 -7.08
N ASP A 307 21.51 -7.91 -7.19
CA ASP A 307 22.74 -8.65 -7.49
C ASP A 307 22.70 -9.24 -8.90
N ARG A 308 23.88 -9.47 -9.50
CA ARG A 308 24.14 -9.43 -10.96
C ARG A 308 23.52 -10.55 -11.81
N ALA A 309 22.69 -11.39 -11.21
CA ALA A 309 21.82 -12.37 -11.87
C ALA A 309 20.54 -12.60 -11.04
N ASN A 310 20.72 -12.74 -9.72
CA ASN A 310 19.75 -13.27 -8.77
C ASN A 310 19.53 -12.29 -7.61
N PRO A 311 18.48 -11.44 -7.62
CA PRO A 311 18.25 -10.48 -6.54
C PRO A 311 18.01 -11.16 -5.19
N LEU A 312 18.40 -10.44 -4.14
CA LEU A 312 18.08 -10.78 -2.75
C LEU A 312 16.79 -10.06 -2.36
N ILE A 313 15.88 -10.76 -1.69
CA ILE A 313 14.63 -10.21 -1.15
C ILE A 313 14.65 -10.42 0.35
N ILE A 314 14.43 -9.37 1.13
CA ILE A 314 14.43 -9.39 2.59
C ILE A 314 13.06 -8.93 3.08
N ARG A 315 12.39 -9.80 3.83
CA ARG A 315 11.12 -9.54 4.50
C ARG A 315 11.36 -9.44 6.01
N ALA A 316 10.67 -8.51 6.66
CA ALA A 316 10.59 -8.42 8.12
C ALA A 316 9.15 -8.13 8.51
N ARG A 317 8.67 -8.79 9.57
CA ARG A 317 7.34 -8.58 10.18
C ARG A 317 7.47 -8.63 11.70
N GLY A 318 6.63 -7.85 12.39
CA GLY A 318 6.61 -7.80 13.84
C GLY A 318 6.33 -6.39 14.36
N ASP A 319 5.51 -6.29 15.41
CA ASP A 319 5.08 -5.00 15.98
C ASP A 319 6.12 -4.43 16.98
N ASP A 320 7.01 -5.28 17.52
CA ASP A 320 7.94 -4.99 18.63
C ASP A 320 9.44 -5.08 18.23
N LEU A 321 9.80 -4.98 16.94
CA LEU A 321 11.21 -5.04 16.51
C LEU A 321 11.96 -3.71 16.72
N GLU A 322 13.18 -3.79 17.28
CA GLU A 322 14.17 -2.69 17.31
C GLU A 322 15.45 -3.12 16.56
N PRO A 323 15.93 -2.39 15.52
CA PRO A 323 15.32 -1.22 14.89
C PRO A 323 13.98 -1.55 14.19
N ASP A 324 13.35 -0.54 13.59
CA ASP A 324 12.13 -0.72 12.80
C ASP A 324 12.30 -1.70 11.62
N LEU A 325 11.19 -2.14 11.03
CA LEU A 325 11.19 -3.16 9.98
C LEU A 325 12.11 -2.82 8.81
N ALA A 326 12.14 -1.55 8.37
CA ALA A 326 13.05 -1.09 7.33
C ALA A 326 14.53 -1.15 7.79
N GLY A 327 14.83 -0.72 9.01
CA GLY A 327 16.17 -0.84 9.60
C GLY A 327 16.64 -2.30 9.75
N VAL A 328 15.75 -3.22 10.13
CA VAL A 328 16.06 -4.66 10.21
C VAL A 328 16.30 -5.24 8.81
N ARG A 329 15.45 -4.93 7.82
CA ARG A 329 15.65 -5.36 6.43
C ARG A 329 17.00 -4.89 5.89
N LEU A 330 17.34 -3.61 6.07
CA LEU A 330 18.62 -3.04 5.65
C LEU A 330 19.81 -3.72 6.32
N ARG A 331 19.77 -3.92 7.65
CA ARG A 331 20.86 -4.60 8.39
C ARG A 331 21.04 -6.05 7.99
N LEU A 332 19.95 -6.79 7.75
CA LEU A 332 20.03 -8.17 7.33
C LEU A 332 20.54 -8.30 5.89
N ALA A 333 20.16 -7.35 5.02
CA ALA A 333 20.72 -7.25 3.66
C ALA A 333 22.23 -6.93 3.66
N GLU A 334 22.71 -6.02 4.52
CA GLU A 334 24.15 -5.79 4.71
C GLU A 334 24.87 -7.09 5.12
N LEU A 335 24.36 -7.80 6.14
CA LEU A 335 24.96 -9.05 6.62
C LEU A 335 25.07 -10.13 5.54
N PHE A 336 24.05 -10.29 4.68
CA PHE A 336 24.03 -11.23 3.56
C PHE A 336 24.84 -10.77 2.32
N LEU A 337 25.48 -9.60 2.37
CA LEU A 337 26.34 -9.06 1.31
C LEU A 337 27.80 -8.82 1.77
N GLU A 338 28.09 -8.97 3.06
CA GLU A 338 29.46 -8.94 3.63
C GLU A 338 30.16 -10.31 3.65
N THR A 339 29.45 -11.41 3.35
CA THR A 339 29.94 -12.80 3.32
C THR A 339 30.52 -13.24 1.99
#